data_AF-A0A0K0CXJ0-F1
#
_entry.id   AF-A0A0K0CXJ0-F1
#
_cell.length_a   1.000
_cell.length_b   1.000
_cell.length_c   1.000
_cell.angle_alpha   90.00
_cell.angle_beta   90.00
_cell.angle_gamma   90.00
#
_symmetry.space_group_name_H-M   'P 1'
#
loop_
_entity.id
_entity.type
_entity.pdbx_description
1 polymer ?
#
loop_
_entity_poly.entity_id
_entity_poly.type
_entity_poly.pdbx_seq_one_letter_code
_entity_poly.pdbx_strand_id
1 'polypeptide(L)'
;LKGLSREELRLRARRENEHLAIFPCKLRILPQNVFNARNPIVCGVSVEAGQLKRGTPICVPSRDCVFLGTVASIERNHEEMQLAKTGDEVENRHHFFFPYSDCLFFHYIVMNPGIISTYLVIITAARMLPLFTVFLQVCIKIENTTGEAPKLYGRHFNHEDILVSRISRDSIDACKTYFRDDLSRADWQLVVELKRLLDIL
;
A
#
# COMPACT_ATOMS: atom_id res chain seq x y z
N LEU A 1 -34.70 23.69 16.59
CA LEU A 1 -33.45 23.44 15.84
C LEU A 1 -32.77 22.24 16.48
N LYS A 2 -32.85 21.04 15.90
CA LYS A 2 -32.09 19.90 16.43
C LYS A 2 -30.61 20.19 16.15
N GLY A 3 -29.84 20.41 17.22
CA GLY A 3 -28.39 20.55 17.13
C GLY A 3 -27.80 19.26 16.58
N LEU A 4 -26.83 19.38 15.68
CA LEU A 4 -26.10 18.25 15.12
C LEU A 4 -25.43 17.46 16.26
N SER A 5 -25.52 16.13 16.24
CA SER A 5 -24.87 15.30 17.25
C SER A 5 -23.35 15.45 17.17
N ARG A 6 -22.64 15.17 18.29
CA ARG A 6 -21.17 15.22 18.32
C ARG A 6 -20.54 14.27 17.28
N GLU A 7 -21.20 13.16 16.99
CA GLU A 7 -20.76 12.18 15.98
C GLU A 7 -20.91 12.74 14.56
N GLU A 8 -22.04 13.37 14.27
CA GLU A 8 -22.27 14.00 12.96
C GLU A 8 -21.28 15.14 12.71
N LEU A 9 -20.94 15.92 13.74
CA LEU A 9 -19.90 16.96 13.64
C LEU A 9 -18.52 16.36 13.34
N ARG A 10 -18.16 15.25 13.99
CA ARG A 10 -16.91 14.53 13.71
C ARG A 10 -16.86 13.97 12.29
N LEU A 11 -17.95 13.37 11.83
CA LEU A 11 -18.05 12.82 10.48
C LEU A 11 -17.98 13.91 9.40
N ARG A 12 -18.63 15.06 9.62
CA ARG A 12 -18.52 16.22 8.72
C ARG A 12 -17.10 16.73 8.64
N ALA A 13 -16.46 16.97 9.80
CA ALA A 13 -15.08 17.41 9.85
C ALA A 13 -14.13 16.43 9.13
N ARG A 14 -14.35 15.11 9.29
CA ARG A 14 -13.58 14.09 8.59
C ARG A 14 -13.73 14.19 7.07
N ARG A 15 -14.94 14.35 6.54
CA ARG A 15 -15.18 14.50 5.09
C ARG A 15 -14.55 15.77 4.54
N GLU A 16 -14.73 16.88 5.23
CA GLU A 16 -14.20 18.18 4.80
C GLU A 16 -12.67 18.17 4.75
N ASN A 17 -12.02 17.46 5.68
CA ASN A 17 -10.55 17.39 5.76
C ASN A 17 -9.94 16.19 5.02
N GLU A 18 -10.73 15.42 4.28
CA GLU A 18 -10.28 14.20 3.59
C GLU A 18 -9.20 14.47 2.55
N HIS A 19 -9.30 15.59 1.84
CA HIS A 19 -8.32 16.01 0.82
C HIS A 19 -6.98 16.46 1.40
N LEU A 20 -6.95 16.85 2.69
CA LEU A 20 -5.71 17.25 3.38
C LEU A 20 -4.96 16.04 3.93
N ALA A 21 -5.66 14.97 4.26
CA ALA A 21 -5.09 13.76 4.85
C ALA A 21 -4.40 12.89 3.78
N ILE A 22 -3.07 13.04 3.69
CA ILE A 22 -2.22 12.22 2.83
C ILE A 22 -1.73 11.03 3.65
N PHE A 23 -2.19 9.85 3.28
CA PHE A 23 -1.80 8.61 3.93
C PHE A 23 -0.38 8.18 3.50
N PRO A 24 0.37 7.52 4.39
CA PRO A 24 1.69 7.02 4.07
C PRO A 24 1.60 5.87 3.08
N CYS A 25 2.36 5.95 1.99
CA CYS A 25 2.50 4.85 1.04
C CYS A 25 3.93 4.75 0.53
N LYS A 26 4.36 3.52 0.32
CA LYS A 26 5.64 3.15 -0.29
C LYS A 26 5.36 2.18 -1.42
N LEU A 27 5.76 2.57 -2.62
CA LEU A 27 5.46 1.84 -3.84
C LEU A 27 6.76 1.52 -4.56
N ARG A 28 6.79 0.37 -5.21
CA ARG A 28 7.86 -0.05 -6.10
C ARG A 28 7.33 -0.17 -7.52
N ILE A 29 8.01 0.46 -8.48
CA ILE A 29 7.64 0.37 -9.89
C ILE A 29 8.01 -1.00 -10.44
N LEU A 30 7.12 -1.60 -11.22
CA LEU A 30 7.37 -2.84 -11.93
C LEU A 30 7.90 -2.51 -13.33
N PRO A 31 9.17 -2.83 -13.66
CA PRO A 31 9.77 -2.47 -14.95
C PRO A 31 9.01 -3.05 -16.15
N GLN A 32 8.45 -4.25 -16.00
CA GLN A 32 7.67 -4.91 -17.03
C GLN A 32 6.30 -4.24 -17.31
N ASN A 33 5.80 -3.40 -16.41
CA ASN A 33 4.45 -2.85 -16.47
C ASN A 33 4.45 -1.32 -16.61
N VAL A 34 5.32 -0.75 -17.43
CA VAL A 34 5.28 0.70 -17.73
C VAL A 34 4.56 0.92 -19.06
N PHE A 35 3.28 1.30 -18.99
CA PHE A 35 2.41 1.48 -20.16
C PHE A 35 2.58 2.86 -20.81
N ASN A 36 2.81 3.89 -20.01
CA ASN A 36 3.08 5.24 -20.50
C ASN A 36 4.17 5.92 -19.66
N ALA A 37 5.27 6.30 -20.32
CA ALA A 37 6.43 6.95 -19.70
C ALA A 37 6.31 8.48 -19.59
N ARG A 38 5.27 9.08 -20.18
CA ARG A 38 5.01 10.53 -20.22
C ARG A 38 3.71 10.85 -19.50
N ASN A 39 3.44 12.14 -19.24
CA ASN A 39 2.19 12.60 -18.62
C ASN A 39 0.95 12.27 -19.49
N PRO A 40 -0.09 11.61 -18.96
CA PRO A 40 -0.16 10.98 -17.63
C PRO A 40 0.67 9.71 -17.56
N ILE A 41 1.54 9.61 -16.55
CA ILE A 41 2.41 8.44 -16.37
C ILE A 41 1.51 7.27 -15.96
N VAL A 42 1.56 6.17 -16.71
CA VAL A 42 0.81 4.96 -16.41
C VAL A 42 1.79 3.83 -16.18
N CYS A 43 1.86 3.35 -14.94
CA CYS A 43 2.77 2.27 -14.57
C CYS A 43 2.13 1.33 -13.55
N GLY A 44 2.49 0.06 -13.65
CA GLY A 44 2.24 -0.95 -12.65
C GLY A 44 3.19 -0.76 -11.49
N VAL A 45 2.63 -0.69 -10.29
CA VAL A 45 3.36 -0.57 -9.05
C VAL A 45 2.93 -1.67 -8.09
N SER A 46 3.83 -2.01 -7.18
CA SER A 46 3.53 -2.84 -6.02
C SER A 46 3.52 -2.00 -4.76
N VAL A 47 2.46 -2.13 -3.95
CA VAL A 47 2.32 -1.43 -2.67
C VAL A 47 3.11 -2.20 -1.61
N GLU A 48 4.35 -1.77 -1.33
CA GLU A 48 5.21 -2.42 -0.36
C GLU A 48 4.76 -2.16 1.09
N ALA A 49 4.32 -0.93 1.37
CA ALA A 49 3.82 -0.56 2.68
C ALA A 49 2.81 0.60 2.60
N GLY A 50 1.91 0.64 3.57
CA GLY A 50 0.94 1.72 3.72
C GLY A 50 -0.31 1.54 2.87
N GLN A 51 -0.97 2.66 2.59
CA GLN A 51 -2.18 2.68 1.78
C GLN A 51 -2.17 3.81 0.76
N LEU A 52 -2.42 3.46 -0.48
CA LEU A 52 -2.49 4.37 -1.61
C LEU A 52 -3.94 4.72 -1.90
N LYS A 53 -4.25 6.01 -1.90
CA LYS A 53 -5.58 6.53 -2.26
C LYS A 53 -5.51 7.38 -3.52
N ARG A 54 -6.60 7.45 -4.28
CA ARG A 54 -6.74 8.47 -5.34
C ARG A 54 -6.53 9.87 -4.76
N GLY A 55 -5.87 10.76 -5.51
CA GLY A 55 -5.50 12.09 -5.05
C GLY A 55 -4.20 12.14 -4.22
N THR A 56 -3.55 11.01 -3.97
CA THR A 56 -2.27 11.00 -3.24
C THR A 56 -1.16 11.61 -4.11
N PRO A 57 -0.44 12.63 -3.65
CA PRO A 57 0.74 13.16 -4.34
C PRO A 57 1.92 12.21 -4.19
N ILE A 58 2.64 11.94 -5.28
CA ILE A 58 3.74 10.96 -5.35
C ILE A 58 5.06 11.66 -5.68
N CYS A 59 6.13 11.22 -5.02
CA CYS A 59 7.48 11.71 -5.24
C CYS A 59 8.53 10.60 -5.16
N VAL A 60 9.73 10.89 -5.69
CA VAL A 60 10.90 10.01 -5.64
C VAL A 60 11.90 10.57 -4.62
N PRO A 61 12.06 9.96 -3.44
CA PRO A 61 12.92 10.51 -2.39
C PRO A 61 14.41 10.46 -2.79
N SER A 62 14.84 9.42 -3.50
CA SER A 62 16.24 9.22 -3.92
C SER A 62 16.78 10.25 -4.92
N ARG A 63 15.90 11.06 -5.52
CA ARG A 63 16.22 12.03 -6.57
C ARG A 63 15.78 13.42 -6.13
N ASP A 64 16.34 13.95 -5.04
CA ASP A 64 15.99 15.27 -4.49
C ASP A 64 14.49 15.49 -4.28
N CYS A 65 13.78 14.44 -3.84
CA CYS A 65 12.32 14.46 -3.66
C CYS A 65 11.55 14.92 -4.93
N VAL A 66 12.01 14.55 -6.13
CA VAL A 66 11.35 14.90 -7.39
C VAL A 66 9.87 14.53 -7.34
N PHE A 67 9.04 15.56 -7.49
CA PHE A 67 7.60 15.40 -7.55
C PHE A 67 7.18 14.88 -8.93
N LEU A 68 6.43 13.77 -8.94
CA LEU A 68 5.94 13.16 -10.17
C LEU A 68 4.56 13.67 -10.56
N GLY A 69 3.71 13.92 -9.57
CA GLY A 69 2.32 14.27 -9.79
C GLY A 69 1.39 13.70 -8.72
N THR A 70 0.11 13.75 -9.01
CA THR A 70 -0.96 13.23 -8.16
C THR A 70 -1.58 11.99 -8.81
N VAL A 71 -1.91 10.98 -8.00
CA VAL A 71 -2.60 9.77 -8.50
C VAL A 71 -4.03 10.13 -8.94
N ALA A 72 -4.30 10.03 -10.25
CA ALA A 72 -5.59 10.29 -10.85
C ALA A 72 -6.53 9.07 -10.76
N SER A 73 -6.01 7.89 -11.07
CA SER A 73 -6.72 6.61 -10.97
C SER A 73 -5.81 5.50 -10.47
N ILE A 74 -6.43 4.52 -9.82
CA ILE A 74 -5.82 3.27 -9.39
C ILE A 74 -6.69 2.16 -9.99
N GLU A 75 -6.08 1.26 -10.73
CA GLU A 75 -6.74 0.17 -11.43
C GLU A 75 -6.14 -1.15 -11.02
N ARG A 76 -6.99 -2.15 -10.83
CA ARG A 76 -6.59 -3.50 -10.52
C ARG A 76 -7.48 -4.47 -11.28
N ASN A 77 -6.89 -5.40 -12.01
CA ASN A 77 -7.65 -6.39 -12.79
C ASN A 77 -8.70 -5.75 -13.72
N HIS A 78 -8.45 -4.53 -14.23
CA HIS A 78 -9.36 -3.72 -15.05
C HIS A 78 -10.56 -3.08 -14.32
N GLU A 79 -10.55 -3.09 -12.99
CA GLU A 79 -11.53 -2.39 -12.15
C GLU A 79 -10.88 -1.18 -11.47
N GLU A 80 -11.59 -0.05 -11.43
CA GLU A 80 -11.15 1.14 -10.68
C GLU A 80 -11.30 0.93 -9.17
N MET A 81 -10.27 1.31 -8.42
CA MET A 81 -10.25 1.25 -6.96
C MET A 81 -10.06 2.65 -6.35
N GLN A 82 -10.67 2.86 -5.19
CA GLN A 82 -10.50 4.10 -4.42
C GLN A 82 -9.28 4.07 -3.50
N LEU A 83 -8.97 2.87 -2.99
CA LEU A 83 -7.91 2.60 -2.03
C LEU A 83 -7.20 1.30 -2.43
N ALA A 84 -5.87 1.28 -2.29
CA ALA A 84 -5.05 0.09 -2.41
C ALA A 84 -4.12 0.00 -1.20
N LYS A 85 -4.34 -0.96 -0.30
CA LYS A 85 -3.50 -1.20 0.87
C LYS A 85 -2.68 -2.47 0.71
N THR A 86 -1.51 -2.52 1.36
CA THR A 86 -0.71 -3.74 1.42
C THR A 86 -1.51 -4.86 2.10
N GLY A 87 -1.83 -5.92 1.36
CA GLY A 87 -2.54 -7.10 1.88
C GLY A 87 -4.05 -7.18 1.59
N ASP A 88 -4.63 -6.24 0.83
CA ASP A 88 -6.09 -6.21 0.55
C ASP A 88 -6.66 -7.40 -0.25
N GLU A 89 -5.83 -8.34 -0.73
CA GLU A 89 -6.35 -9.62 -1.25
C GLU A 89 -7.05 -10.47 -0.20
N VAL A 90 -6.72 -10.28 1.07
CA VAL A 90 -7.21 -11.17 2.13
C VAL A 90 -8.55 -10.70 2.70
N GLU A 91 -8.93 -9.43 2.51
CA GLU A 91 -10.08 -8.83 3.19
C GLU A 91 -11.33 -8.67 2.30
N ASN A 92 -11.20 -8.65 0.98
CA ASN A 92 -12.36 -8.57 0.06
C ASN A 92 -13.01 -9.92 -0.29
N ARG A 93 -12.60 -11.03 0.34
CA ARG A 93 -13.44 -12.24 0.33
C ARG A 93 -14.52 -12.09 1.39
N HIS A 94 -15.66 -11.52 0.98
CA HIS A 94 -16.94 -11.87 1.57
C HIS A 94 -16.96 -13.40 1.81
N HIS A 95 -16.99 -13.80 3.08
CA HIS A 95 -17.16 -15.20 3.51
C HIS A 95 -16.18 -16.21 2.88
N PHE A 96 -14.96 -16.28 3.39
CA PHE A 96 -14.36 -17.61 3.64
C PHE A 96 -13.95 -17.69 5.10
N PHE A 97 -14.93 -18.02 5.92
CA PHE A 97 -14.73 -18.77 7.15
C PHE A 97 -13.94 -20.02 6.75
N PHE A 98 -12.61 -20.00 6.89
CA PHE A 98 -11.87 -21.24 7.07
C PHE A 98 -12.00 -21.57 8.55
N PRO A 99 -12.82 -22.54 8.96
CA PRO A 99 -12.75 -23.03 10.32
C PRO A 99 -11.35 -23.63 10.51
N TYR A 100 -10.54 -22.98 11.35
CA TYR A 100 -9.39 -23.59 12.00
C TYR A 100 -9.90 -24.72 12.90
N SER A 101 -10.29 -25.85 12.31
CA SER A 101 -10.59 -27.08 13.06
C SER A 101 -10.17 -28.37 12.35
N ASP A 102 -9.73 -28.35 11.09
CA ASP A 102 -9.28 -29.57 10.39
C ASP A 102 -7.76 -29.79 10.43
N CYS A 103 -7.09 -29.27 11.47
CA CYS A 103 -5.71 -29.63 11.81
C CYS A 103 -5.66 -30.73 12.89
N LEU A 104 -6.40 -31.82 12.73
CA LEU A 104 -6.32 -32.99 13.63
C LEU A 104 -6.26 -34.35 12.91
N PHE A 105 -5.99 -34.37 11.60
CA PHE A 105 -5.84 -35.64 10.85
C PHE A 105 -4.38 -36.08 10.63
N PHE A 106 -3.44 -35.53 11.38
CA PHE A 106 -2.00 -35.89 11.28
C PHE A 106 -1.45 -36.55 12.55
N HIS A 107 -2.28 -37.30 13.28
CA HIS A 107 -1.81 -38.05 14.45
C HIS A 107 -2.12 -39.54 14.43
N TYR A 108 -2.46 -40.12 13.28
CA TYR A 108 -2.80 -41.55 13.24
C TYR A 108 -2.32 -42.32 12.00
N ILE A 109 -1.09 -42.11 11.53
CA ILE A 109 -0.40 -43.18 10.78
C ILE A 109 1.08 -43.22 11.18
N VAL A 110 1.51 -44.44 11.53
CA VAL A 110 2.88 -44.94 11.79
C VAL A 110 3.41 -44.85 13.23
N MET A 111 2.88 -45.70 14.12
CA MET A 111 3.74 -46.40 15.08
C MET A 111 4.34 -47.64 14.40
N ASN A 112 5.58 -47.53 13.91
CA ASN A 112 6.54 -48.64 13.82
C ASN A 112 7.98 -48.06 13.67
N PRO A 113 9.00 -48.64 14.33
CA PRO A 113 10.29 -47.98 14.54
C PRO A 113 11.26 -48.30 13.40
N GLY A 114 11.72 -47.28 12.69
CA GLY A 114 12.73 -47.48 11.64
C GLY A 114 12.94 -46.28 10.74
N ILE A 115 13.70 -45.28 11.20
CA ILE A 115 14.67 -44.51 10.42
C ILE A 115 14.17 -43.93 9.06
N ILE A 116 12.99 -43.30 8.97
CA ILE A 116 12.61 -42.49 7.77
C ILE A 116 11.86 -41.19 8.13
N SER A 117 11.47 -40.98 9.39
CA SER A 117 10.52 -39.89 9.74
C SER A 117 11.12 -38.48 9.83
N THR A 118 12.40 -38.33 10.19
CA THR A 118 12.97 -36.99 10.47
C THR A 118 13.37 -36.20 9.23
N TYR A 119 13.75 -36.86 8.13
CA TYR A 119 14.16 -36.18 6.89
C TYR A 119 12.97 -35.64 6.09
N LEU A 120 11.80 -36.27 6.16
CA LEU A 120 10.60 -35.80 5.45
C LEU A 120 10.02 -34.53 6.09
N VAL A 121 10.11 -34.40 7.42
CA VAL A 121 9.60 -33.25 8.19
C VAL A 121 10.44 -31.98 7.96
N ILE A 122 11.76 -32.11 7.75
CA ILE A 122 12.62 -30.97 7.42
C ILE A 122 12.34 -30.45 6.00
N ILE A 123 12.00 -31.33 5.05
CA ILE A 123 11.69 -30.93 3.66
C ILE A 123 10.32 -30.25 3.56
N THR A 124 9.33 -30.60 4.39
CA THR A 124 8.03 -29.90 4.42
C THR A 124 8.11 -28.53 5.08
N ALA A 125 8.96 -28.33 6.10
CA ALA A 125 9.17 -27.00 6.70
C ALA A 125 9.96 -26.05 5.78
N ALA A 126 10.91 -26.56 4.99
CA ALA A 126 11.71 -25.76 4.05
C ALA A 126 10.97 -25.41 2.74
N ARG A 127 9.85 -26.09 2.45
CA ARG A 127 8.94 -25.74 1.33
C ARG A 127 7.82 -24.78 1.72
N MET A 128 7.83 -24.30 2.97
CA MET A 128 7.07 -23.13 3.40
C MET A 128 7.88 -21.83 3.18
N LEU A 129 8.68 -21.78 2.10
CA LEU A 129 9.01 -20.51 1.47
C LEU A 129 7.68 -19.84 1.17
N PRO A 130 7.44 -18.57 1.56
CA PRO A 130 6.23 -17.85 1.23
C PRO A 130 6.26 -17.52 -0.28
N LEU A 131 6.05 -18.55 -1.11
CA LEU A 131 5.82 -18.51 -2.55
C LEU A 131 4.46 -17.92 -2.91
N PHE A 132 3.73 -17.43 -1.90
CA PHE A 132 2.54 -16.64 -2.06
C PHE A 132 2.73 -15.26 -1.43
N THR A 133 3.91 -14.65 -1.64
CA THR A 133 3.97 -13.19 -1.56
C THR A 133 3.17 -12.68 -2.75
N VAL A 134 1.86 -12.53 -2.55
CA VAL A 134 1.01 -11.84 -3.50
C VAL A 134 1.47 -10.38 -3.48
N PHE A 135 2.43 -10.06 -4.34
CA PHE A 135 2.72 -8.68 -4.64
C PHE A 135 1.46 -8.13 -5.28
N LEU A 136 0.68 -7.38 -4.50
CA LEU A 136 -0.45 -6.61 -5.02
C LEU A 136 0.08 -5.74 -6.14
N GLN A 137 -0.23 -6.09 -7.38
CA GLN A 137 0.10 -5.29 -8.56
C GLN A 137 -1.11 -4.43 -8.87
N VAL A 138 -0.92 -3.11 -8.83
CA VAL A 138 -1.94 -2.15 -9.25
C VAL A 138 -1.36 -1.26 -10.32
N CYS A 139 -2.17 -0.88 -11.28
CA CYS A 139 -1.83 0.14 -12.26
C CYS A 139 -2.22 1.49 -11.68
N ILE A 140 -1.29 2.44 -11.68
CA ILE A 140 -1.56 3.80 -11.25
C ILE A 140 -1.37 4.76 -12.41
N LYS A 141 -2.27 5.73 -12.49
CA LYS A 141 -2.18 6.86 -13.41
C LYS A 141 -1.76 8.10 -12.61
N ILE A 142 -0.60 8.65 -12.90
CA ILE A 142 -0.08 9.85 -12.25
C ILE A 142 -0.19 11.03 -13.23
N GLU A 143 -0.88 12.07 -12.81
CA GLU A 143 -1.04 13.32 -13.56
C GLU A 143 -0.18 14.41 -12.94
N ASN A 144 0.55 15.15 -13.76
CA ASN A 144 1.29 16.30 -13.27
C ASN A 144 0.34 17.48 -13.01
N THR A 145 0.20 17.87 -11.74
CA THR A 145 -0.67 18.96 -11.27
C THR A 145 0.06 20.28 -11.03
N THR A 146 1.40 20.32 -11.15
CA THR A 146 2.21 21.51 -10.79
C THR A 146 2.40 22.53 -11.90
N GLY A 147 1.96 22.22 -13.14
CA GLY A 147 2.20 23.09 -14.30
C GLY A 147 3.66 23.12 -14.79
N GLU A 148 4.59 22.50 -14.06
CA GLU A 148 5.98 22.31 -14.50
C GLU A 148 6.08 21.32 -15.68
N ALA A 149 7.22 21.34 -16.37
CA ALA A 149 7.50 20.36 -17.41
C ALA A 149 7.39 18.92 -16.85
N PRO A 150 6.64 18.02 -17.51
CA PRO A 150 6.38 16.69 -16.98
C PRO A 150 7.67 15.89 -16.87
N LYS A 151 7.83 15.19 -15.73
CA LYS A 151 8.94 14.26 -15.53
C LYS A 151 8.73 13.02 -16.40
N LEU A 152 9.84 12.46 -16.87
CA LEU A 152 9.88 11.35 -17.83
C LEU A 152 10.48 10.12 -17.16
N TYR A 153 9.79 8.98 -17.25
CA TYR A 153 10.33 7.69 -16.85
C TYR A 153 11.53 7.32 -17.74
N GLY A 154 12.59 6.78 -17.13
CA GLY A 154 13.86 6.45 -17.78
C GLY A 154 14.87 7.61 -17.86
N ARG A 155 14.46 8.85 -17.55
CA ARG A 155 15.37 10.01 -17.48
C ARG A 155 15.44 10.62 -16.08
N HIS A 156 14.28 10.93 -15.50
CA HIS A 156 14.21 11.58 -14.18
C HIS A 156 14.08 10.57 -13.05
N PHE A 157 13.43 9.44 -13.33
CA PHE A 157 13.25 8.33 -12.40
C PHE A 157 13.16 7.02 -13.19
N ASN A 158 13.52 5.90 -12.56
CA ASN A 158 13.48 4.56 -13.16
C ASN A 158 12.73 3.58 -12.22
N HIS A 159 12.78 2.27 -12.51
CA HIS A 159 12.15 1.24 -11.67
C HIS A 159 12.96 0.84 -10.43
N GLU A 160 14.23 1.20 -10.38
CA GLU A 160 15.09 0.98 -9.22
C GLU A 160 14.76 2.01 -8.12
N ASP A 161 14.27 3.18 -8.54
CA ASP A 161 13.77 4.22 -7.65
C ASP A 161 12.45 3.78 -6.97
N ILE A 162 12.38 3.98 -5.66
CA ILE A 162 11.13 3.83 -4.89
C ILE A 162 10.26 5.08 -5.05
N LEU A 163 8.95 4.88 -5.06
CA LEU A 163 7.98 5.99 -5.01
C LEU A 163 7.37 6.05 -3.61
N VAL A 164 7.19 7.25 -3.09
CA VAL A 164 6.55 7.47 -1.79
C VAL A 164 5.49 8.55 -1.89
N SER A 165 4.51 8.51 -0.98
CA SER A 165 3.59 9.65 -0.84
C SER A 165 4.35 10.88 -0.35
N ARG A 166 4.09 12.01 -1.01
CA ARG A 166 4.60 13.31 -0.60
C ARG A 166 3.74 13.84 0.54
N ILE A 167 4.18 13.62 1.77
CA ILE A 167 3.44 14.01 2.97
C ILE A 167 3.90 15.39 3.41
N SER A 168 2.98 16.26 3.87
CA SER A 168 3.29 17.54 4.50
C SER A 168 3.00 17.51 6.00
N ARG A 169 3.49 18.49 6.76
CA ARG A 169 3.16 18.61 8.20
C ARG A 169 1.66 18.75 8.43
N ASP A 170 0.99 19.56 7.62
CA ASP A 170 -0.44 19.79 7.68
C ASP A 170 -1.22 18.48 7.43
N SER A 171 -0.77 17.70 6.46
CA SER A 171 -1.35 16.38 6.17
C SER A 171 -1.20 15.41 7.34
N ILE A 172 -0.04 15.39 8.01
CA ILE A 172 0.19 14.54 9.19
C ILE A 172 -0.72 14.95 10.33
N ASP A 173 -0.88 16.25 10.56
CA ASP A 173 -1.69 16.75 11.65
C ASP A 173 -3.20 16.54 11.37
N ALA A 174 -3.63 16.61 10.10
CA ALA A 174 -4.95 16.16 9.66
C ALA A 174 -5.17 14.65 9.91
N CYS A 175 -4.18 13.81 9.57
CA CYS A 175 -4.22 12.37 9.82
C CYS A 175 -4.37 12.05 11.32
N LYS A 176 -3.64 12.74 12.20
CA LYS A 176 -3.76 12.55 13.66
C LYS A 176 -5.10 12.99 14.22
N THR A 177 -5.67 14.07 13.67
CA THR A 177 -6.88 14.71 14.23
C THR A 177 -8.15 13.98 13.80
N TYR A 178 -8.22 13.55 12.52
CA TYR A 178 -9.46 13.04 11.93
C TYR A 178 -9.40 11.57 11.51
N PHE A 179 -8.22 11.02 11.25
CA PHE A 179 -8.04 9.69 10.62
C PHE A 179 -7.15 8.75 11.44
N ARG A 180 -7.04 8.98 12.75
CA ARG A 180 -6.16 8.18 13.63
C ARG A 180 -6.54 6.69 13.63
N ASP A 181 -7.83 6.40 13.60
CA ASP A 181 -8.37 5.05 13.66
C ASP A 181 -8.23 4.30 12.32
N ASP A 182 -8.01 5.02 11.22
CA ASP A 182 -7.80 4.44 9.88
C ASP A 182 -6.34 4.03 9.64
N LEU A 183 -5.43 4.48 10.51
CA LEU A 183 -3.99 4.25 10.39
C LEU A 183 -3.55 3.17 11.37
N SER A 184 -3.04 2.07 10.83
CA SER A 184 -2.45 1.00 11.64
C SER A 184 -1.13 1.44 12.28
N ARG A 185 -0.65 0.65 13.26
CA ARG A 185 0.67 0.89 13.88
C ARG A 185 1.81 0.88 12.85
N ALA A 186 1.71 0.03 11.83
CA ALA A 186 2.69 -0.05 10.74
C ALA A 186 2.67 1.21 9.87
N ASP A 187 1.49 1.76 9.59
CA ASP A 187 1.35 3.00 8.82
C ASP A 187 1.99 4.18 9.56
N TRP A 188 1.81 4.26 10.89
CA TRP A 188 2.48 5.28 11.70
C TRP A 188 4.00 5.14 11.74
N GLN A 189 4.52 3.91 11.69
CA GLN A 189 5.97 3.67 11.55
C GLN A 189 6.46 4.16 10.19
N LEU A 190 5.71 3.91 9.13
CA LEU A 190 6.01 4.41 7.79
C LEU A 190 5.98 5.95 7.74
N VAL A 191 5.04 6.62 8.42
CA VAL A 191 5.06 8.10 8.54
C VAL A 191 6.38 8.59 9.15
N VAL A 192 6.91 7.90 10.17
CA VAL A 192 8.18 8.27 10.80
C VAL A 192 9.37 8.05 9.85
N GLU A 193 9.36 6.97 9.07
CA GLU A 193 10.35 6.73 8.01
C GLU A 193 10.29 7.84 6.94
N LEU A 194 9.10 8.14 6.43
CA LEU A 194 8.90 9.15 5.38
C LEU A 194 9.27 10.57 5.83
N LYS A 195 9.00 10.93 7.08
CA LYS A 195 9.46 12.21 7.65
C LYS A 195 10.96 12.41 7.56
N ARG A 196 11.73 11.35 7.82
CA ARG A 196 13.19 11.37 7.73
C ARG A 196 13.66 11.46 6.28
N LEU A 197 12.99 10.74 5.37
CA LEU A 197 13.33 10.73 3.94
C LEU A 197 13.03 12.06 3.24
N LEU A 198 11.95 12.74 3.63
CA LEU A 198 11.51 13.99 3.02
C LEU A 198 12.09 15.25 3.71
N ASP A 199 12.92 15.07 4.74
CA ASP A 199 13.48 16.14 5.59
C ASP A 199 12.40 17.07 6.20
N ILE A 200 11.32 16.47 6.68
CA ILE A 200 10.18 17.17 7.30
C ILE A 200 10.21 16.88 8.80
N LEU A 201 10.99 17.67 9.54
CA LEU A 201 11.15 17.59 11.00
C LEU A 201 10.07 18.40 11.74
#